data_AF-A0A921ZTP4-F1
#
_entry.id   AF-A0A921ZTP4-F1
#
_cell.length_a   1.000
_cell.length_b   1.000
_cell.length_c   1.000
_cell.angle_alpha   90.00
_cell.angle_beta   90.00
_cell.angle_gamma   90.00
#
_symmetry.space_group_name_H-M   'P 1'
#
loop_
_entity.id
_entity.type
_entity.pdbx_description
1 polymer ?
#
loop_
_entity_poly.entity_id
_entity_poly.type
_entity_poly.pdbx_seq_one_letter_code
_entity_poly.pdbx_strand_id
1 'polypeptide(L)'
;MYYTGRPAPTVMWLIDGTPAPQYIGEKTDTHVVVNKLELPHVKRNHLNTTFKCRASNTNLVSPQEKTVRLEMNCEIFEIIKNCLLNRHRC
;
A
#
# COMPACT_ATOMS: atom_id res chain seq x y z
N MET A 1 -1.17 -9.05 6.26
CA MET A 1 -2.42 -9.57 5.68
C MET A 1 -2.41 -9.30 4.19
N TYR A 2 -2.64 -10.35 3.45
CA TYR A 2 -2.25 -10.57 2.07
C TYR A 2 -3.46 -10.40 1.15
N TYR A 3 -3.24 -9.98 -0.09
CA TYR A 3 -4.29 -9.87 -1.09
C TYR A 3 -4.49 -11.19 -1.82
N THR A 4 -5.69 -11.79 -1.73
CA THR A 4 -6.06 -12.97 -2.53
C THR A 4 -7.12 -12.61 -3.57
N GLY A 5 -6.95 -13.08 -4.80
CA GLY A 5 -7.89 -12.82 -5.91
C GLY A 5 -7.58 -13.70 -7.12
N ARG A 6 -8.59 -13.95 -7.96
CA ARG A 6 -8.44 -14.61 -9.26
C ARG A 6 -9.12 -13.75 -10.34
N PRO A 7 -8.38 -13.17 -11.31
CA PRO A 7 -6.91 -13.16 -11.40
C PRO A 7 -6.25 -12.50 -10.19
N ALA A 8 -4.95 -12.76 -9.97
CA ALA A 8 -4.23 -12.17 -8.85
C ALA A 8 -4.21 -10.63 -8.96
N PRO A 9 -4.50 -9.90 -7.87
CA PRO A 9 -4.56 -8.44 -7.90
C PRO A 9 -3.18 -7.84 -8.17
N THR A 10 -3.14 -6.73 -8.88
CA THR A 10 -1.98 -5.82 -8.86
C THR A 10 -2.13 -4.88 -7.68
N VAL A 11 -1.09 -4.79 -6.84
CA VAL A 11 -1.05 -3.91 -5.66
C VAL A 11 0.05 -2.86 -5.84
N MET A 12 -0.32 -1.58 -5.74
CA MET A 12 0.57 -0.43 -5.93
C MET A 12 0.33 0.65 -4.89
N TRP A 13 1.39 1.35 -4.49
CA TRP A 13 1.29 2.56 -3.68
C TRP A 13 1.13 3.82 -4.53
N LEU A 14 0.36 4.76 -4.00
CA LEU A 14 0.32 6.14 -4.45
C LEU A 14 0.79 7.02 -3.29
N ILE A 15 1.72 7.92 -3.57
CA ILE A 15 2.26 8.90 -2.61
C ILE A 15 1.73 10.26 -3.06
N ASP A 16 0.92 10.89 -2.20
CA ASP A 16 0.20 12.13 -2.52
C ASP A 16 -0.56 12.07 -3.85
N GLY A 17 -1.14 10.90 -4.14
CA GLY A 17 -1.90 10.64 -5.36
C GLY A 17 -1.06 10.25 -6.58
N THR A 18 0.27 10.29 -6.49
CA THR A 18 1.18 9.91 -7.57
C THR A 18 1.58 8.44 -7.46
N PRO A 19 1.47 7.63 -8.53
CA PRO A 19 1.93 6.24 -8.53
C PRO A 19 3.40 6.12 -8.12
N ALA A 20 3.68 5.17 -7.25
CA ALA A 20 4.97 4.99 -6.62
C ALA A 20 5.56 3.61 -7.00
N PRO A 21 6.10 3.45 -8.22
CA PRO A 21 6.50 2.15 -8.77
C PRO A 21 7.71 1.53 -8.08
N GLN A 22 8.48 2.30 -7.30
CA GLN A 22 9.53 1.70 -6.46
C GLN A 22 8.98 0.85 -5.31
N TYR A 23 7.68 0.96 -5.01
CA TYR A 23 6.97 0.15 -4.02
C TYR A 23 5.92 -0.74 -4.73
N ILE A 24 6.36 -1.61 -5.64
CA ILE A 24 5.49 -2.60 -6.28
C ILE A 24 5.43 -3.85 -5.39
N GLY A 25 4.23 -4.38 -5.18
CA GLY A 25 4.04 -5.57 -4.36
C GLY A 25 4.61 -6.81 -5.06
N GLU A 26 5.32 -7.64 -4.30
CA GLU A 26 5.77 -8.93 -4.78
C GLU A 26 4.59 -9.89 -4.85
N LYS A 27 4.47 -10.58 -5.98
CA LYS A 27 3.55 -11.70 -6.14
C LYS A 27 4.21 -12.93 -5.52
N THR A 28 3.54 -13.57 -4.56
CA THR A 28 3.97 -14.87 -4.06
C THR A 28 3.27 -15.97 -4.84
N ASP A 29 3.86 -17.18 -4.87
CA ASP A 29 3.33 -18.36 -5.57
C ASP A 29 1.91 -18.78 -5.17
N THR A 30 1.41 -18.27 -4.04
CA THR A 30 0.12 -18.62 -3.44
C THR A 30 -1.06 -17.75 -3.88
N HIS A 31 -0.98 -17.06 -5.02
CA HIS A 31 -1.94 -16.03 -5.46
C HIS A 31 -2.15 -14.91 -4.42
N VAL A 32 -1.12 -14.69 -3.62
CA VAL A 32 -1.06 -13.64 -2.61
C VAL A 32 -0.18 -12.53 -3.15
N VAL A 33 -0.63 -11.29 -3.04
CA VAL A 33 0.22 -10.12 -3.30
C VAL A 33 0.45 -9.37 -2.00
N VAL A 34 1.72 -9.16 -1.68
CA VAL A 34 2.16 -8.41 -0.50
C VAL A 34 2.91 -7.19 -0.99
N ASN A 35 2.50 -6.01 -0.53
CA ASN A 35 3.21 -4.78 -0.82
C ASN A 35 3.61 -4.12 0.51
N LYS A 36 4.93 -4.01 0.71
CA LYS A 36 5.55 -3.42 1.89
C LYS A 36 6.04 -2.02 1.53
N LEU A 37 5.52 -1.02 2.22
CA LEU A 37 6.05 0.33 2.18
C LEU A 37 7.11 0.45 3.28
N GLU A 38 8.36 0.66 2.87
CA GLU A 38 9.48 0.96 3.76
C GLU A 38 10.00 2.36 3.48
N LEU A 39 10.02 3.19 4.53
CA LEU A 39 10.58 4.53 4.49
C LEU A 39 11.67 4.60 5.56
N PRO A 40 12.95 4.33 5.21
CA PRO A 40 14.04 4.22 6.18
C PRO A 40 14.52 5.57 6.74
N HIS A 41 14.27 6.67 6.03
CA HIS A 41 14.75 8.01 6.41
C HIS A 41 13.59 9.01 6.40
N VAL A 42 12.71 8.90 7.40
CA VAL A 42 11.58 9.81 7.54
C VAL A 42 12.08 11.18 8.01
N LYS A 43 11.89 12.21 7.19
CA LYS A 43 12.25 13.60 7.48
C LYS A 43 10.98 14.41 7.74
N ARG A 44 11.09 15.50 8.50
CA ARG A 44 9.95 16.37 8.88
C ARG A 44 9.13 16.89 7.69
N ASN A 45 9.75 17.05 6.52
CA ASN A 45 9.07 17.47 5.29
C ASN A 45 8.16 16.38 4.68
N HIS A 46 8.23 15.13 5.14
CA HIS A 46 7.27 14.08 4.78
C HIS A 46 5.99 14.12 5.67
N LEU A 47 5.88 15.08 6.60
CA LEU A 47 4.70 15.21 7.46
C LEU A 47 3.48 15.51 6.59
N ASN A 48 2.35 14.87 6.89
CA ASN A 48 1.11 14.95 6.12
C ASN A 48 1.18 14.30 4.73
N THR A 49 2.29 13.66 4.35
CA THR A 49 2.34 12.83 3.14
C THR A 49 1.31 11.72 3.26
N THR A 50 0.52 11.56 2.21
CA THR A 50 -0.58 10.61 2.13
C THR A 50 -0.13 9.40 1.33
N PHE A 51 -0.09 8.24 1.99
CA PHE A 51 0.23 6.96 1.38
C PHE A 51 -1.07 6.19 1.14
N LYS A 52 -1.39 5.94 -0.13
CA LYS A 52 -2.56 5.16 -0.51
C LYS A 52 -2.12 3.87 -1.16
N CYS A 53 -2.49 2.74 -0.57
CA CYS A 53 -2.38 1.48 -1.27
C CYS A 53 -3.64 1.26 -2.10
N ARG A 54 -3.43 0.88 -3.36
CA ARG A 54 -4.48 0.52 -4.32
C ARG A 54 -4.26 -0.89 -4.83
N ALA A 55 -5.32 -1.70 -4.81
CA ALA A 55 -5.31 -3.04 -5.36
C ALA A 55 -6.41 -3.23 -6.41
N SER A 56 -6.05 -3.81 -7.55
CA SER A 56 -6.95 -4.02 -8.69
C SER A 56 -6.81 -5.43 -9.24
N ASN A 57 -7.92 -6.17 -9.38
CA ASN A 57 -7.96 -7.49 -10.03
C ASN A 57 -8.17 -7.36 -11.55
N THR A 58 -9.13 -6.54 -11.95
CA THR A 58 -9.53 -6.33 -13.34
C THR A 58 -10.02 -4.90 -13.52
N ASN A 59 -10.08 -4.41 -14.75
CA ASN A 59 -10.65 -3.09 -15.07
C ASN A 59 -12.19 -3.04 -14.99
N LEU A 60 -12.84 -4.13 -14.56
CA LEU A 60 -14.29 -4.28 -14.49
C LEU A 60 -14.87 -3.93 -13.12
N VAL A 61 -14.02 -3.88 -12.09
CA VAL A 61 -14.41 -3.53 -10.72
C VAL A 61 -13.55 -2.38 -10.23
N SER A 62 -14.15 -1.48 -9.46
CA SER A 62 -13.42 -0.40 -8.81
C SER A 62 -12.31 -0.97 -7.93
N PRO A 63 -11.09 -0.40 -8.00
CA PRO A 63 -9.99 -0.87 -7.19
C PRO A 63 -10.27 -0.60 -5.71
N GLN A 64 -9.80 -1.49 -4.87
CA GLN A 64 -9.88 -1.34 -3.42
C GLN A 64 -8.72 -0.46 -2.94
N GLU A 65 -9.00 0.45 -2.02
CA GLU A 65 -8.03 1.44 -1.56
C GLU A 65 -8.01 1.58 -0.04
N LYS A 66 -6.80 1.70 0.53
CA LYS A 66 -6.58 2.13 1.92
C LYS A 66 -5.60 3.27 1.93
N THR A 67 -5.96 4.32 2.66
CA THR A 67 -5.15 5.53 2.78
C THR A 67 -4.65 5.66 4.20
N VAL A 68 -3.37 5.97 4.35
CA VAL A 68 -2.69 6.26 5.61
C VAL A 68 -2.01 7.61 5.45
N ARG A 69 -2.21 8.50 6.41
CA ARG A 69 -1.48 9.76 6.49
C ARG A 69 -0.29 9.58 7.42
N LEU A 70 0.84 10.15 7.03
CA LEU A 70 2.02 10.17 7.86
C LEU A 70 1.90 11.25 8.93
N GLU A 71 1.74 10.78 10.16
CA GLU A 71 1.88 11.56 11.38
C GLU A 71 3.24 11.26 12.02
N MET A 72 3.98 12.30 12.40
CA MET A 72 5.27 12.14 13.06
C MET A 72 5.15 12.48 14.54
N ASN A 73 5.60 11.58 15.39
CA ASN A 73 5.94 11.89 16.78
C ASN A 73 7.47 11.99 16.92
N CYS A 74 7.95 12.47 18.06
CA CYS A 74 9.39 12.70 18.30
C CYS A 74 10.24 11.40 18.32
N GLU A 75 9.63 10.22 18.25
CA GLU A 75 10.29 8.92 18.43
C GLU A 75 10.36 8.08 17.13
N ILE A 76 9.69 8.51 16.05
CA ILE A 76 9.62 7.75 14.79
C ILE A 76 10.75 8.16 13.84
N PHE A 77 11.60 7.20 13.47
CA PHE A 77 12.66 7.36 12.46
C PHE A 77 12.41 6.55 11.18
N GLU A 78 11.66 5.44 11.27
CA GLU A 78 11.35 4.54 10.16
C GLU A 78 9.86 4.19 10.14
N ILE A 79 9.28 4.05 8.93
CA ILE A 79 7.91 3.57 8.75
C ILE A 79 7.94 2.27 7.94
N ILE A 80 7.39 1.22 8.56
CA ILE A 80 7.06 -0.03 7.88
C ILE A 80 5.54 -0.18 7.89
N LYS A 81 4.91 -0.07 6.72
CA LYS A 81 3.47 -0.32 6.56
C LYS A 81 3.24 -1.36 5.50
N ASN A 82 2.50 -2.39 5.88
CA ASN A 82 1.98 -3.34 4.91
C ASN A 82 0.68 -2.80 4.32
N CYS A 83 0.49 -2.97 3.02
CA CYS A 83 -0.81 -2.76 2.42
C CYS A 83 -1.76 -3.88 2.87
N LEU A 84 -2.57 -3.59 3.89
CA LEU A 84 -3.53 -4.51 4.49
C LEU A 84 -4.95 -4.09 4.10
N LEU A 85 -5.43 -4.58 2.97
CA LEU A 85 -6.83 -4.44 2.60
C LEU A 85 -7.52 -5.76 2.87
N ASN A 86 -8.02 -5.89 4.10
CA ASN A 86 -8.97 -6.96 4.40
C ASN A 86 -10.26 -6.69 3.66
N ARG A 87 -10.74 -7.72 2.97
CA ARG A 87 -12.08 -7.81 2.41
C ARG A 87 -13.08 -7.93 3.56
N HIS A 88 -13.34 -6.84 4.29
CA HIS A 88 -14.53 -6.80 5.13
C HIS A 88 -15.74 -6.50 4.24
N ARG A 89 -16.41 -7.59 3.86
CA ARG A 89 -17.79 -7.71 3.34
C ARG A 89 -18.09 -6.97 2.03
N CYS A 90 -18.21 -7.73 0.95
CA CYS A 90 -19.54 -7.82 0.33
C CYS A 90 -20.30 -8.91 1.11
#